data_AF-A0A7H8T7I4-F1
#
_entry.id   AF-A0A7H8T7I4-F1
#
_cell.length_a   1.000
_cell.length_b   1.000
_cell.length_c   1.000
_cell.angle_alpha   90.00
_cell.angle_beta   90.00
_cell.angle_gamma   90.00
#
_symmetry.space_group_name_H-M   'P 1'
#
loop_
_entity.id
_entity.type
_entity.pdbx_description
1 polymer ?
#
loop_
_entity_poly.entity_id
_entity_poly.type
_entity_poly.pdbx_seq_one_letter_code
_entity_poly.pdbx_strand_id
1 'polypeptide(L)'
;MKTTDPARRRGAAVALAAGALALSFGVESTAVADEVSATAKPKFQMPFACGTHWRLDTYDSGHNPALDIVVKGNTGSSGKNVLAGYKGKVARTFWDRGAGNVIVINHGSGWYTAYYHLRDSHDRYVQEGDNVVAGTGIGHIGATGANSGGWAHLHYEQRYKANGIPTEADREAVHFNGTKYSGTGETWKDVVSNNC
;
A
#
# COMPACT_ATOMS: atom_id res chain seq x y z
N MET A 1 56.28 8.36 60.22
CA MET A 1 56.78 9.73 60.43
C MET A 1 58.19 9.78 59.88
N LYS A 2 58.49 10.80 59.05
CA LYS A 2 59.69 10.99 58.22
C LYS A 2 59.71 10.15 56.93
N THR A 3 59.95 10.68 55.74
CA THR A 3 60.14 12.05 55.25
C THR A 3 60.15 11.93 53.72
N THR A 4 59.33 12.74 53.05
CA THR A 4 59.55 13.19 51.67
C THR A 4 60.93 13.85 51.54
N ASP A 5 61.62 13.70 50.40
CA ASP A 5 62.15 14.80 49.54
C ASP A 5 63.04 14.23 48.38
N PRO A 6 63.56 15.02 47.40
CA PRO A 6 62.88 15.36 46.15
C PRO A 6 63.70 15.08 44.87
N ALA A 7 63.05 15.40 43.74
CA ALA A 7 63.53 15.41 42.36
C ALA A 7 64.89 16.10 42.12
N ARG A 8 65.65 15.62 41.11
CA ARG A 8 66.46 16.54 40.27
C ARG A 8 66.90 15.99 38.90
N ARG A 9 66.51 16.76 37.87
CA ARG A 9 67.19 17.13 36.59
C ARG A 9 67.48 16.04 35.55
N ARG A 10 66.79 16.07 34.41
CA ARG A 10 66.99 16.94 33.21
C ARG A 10 68.24 16.57 32.41
N GLY A 11 68.03 15.77 31.37
CA GLY A 11 68.82 15.78 30.14
C GLY A 11 67.85 15.93 28.97
N ALA A 12 68.04 16.98 28.17
CA ALA A 12 67.25 17.30 26.99
C ALA A 12 68.09 17.04 25.73
N ALA A 13 67.49 16.44 24.72
CA ALA A 13 67.86 16.53 23.30
C ALA A 13 66.54 16.33 22.53
N VAL A 14 65.89 17.37 21.98
CA VAL A 14 66.15 18.02 20.67
C VAL A 14 66.16 16.93 19.58
N ALA A 15 65.00 16.56 19.05
CA ALA A 15 64.20 17.20 17.99
C ALA A 15 64.48 16.56 16.62
N LEU A 16 63.43 16.08 15.95
CA LEU A 16 63.11 16.35 14.55
C LEU A 16 61.84 15.57 14.15
N ALA A 17 60.93 16.31 13.54
CA ALA A 17 59.60 15.89 13.11
C ALA A 17 59.63 14.97 11.88
N ALA A 18 58.60 14.14 11.70
CA ALA A 18 57.84 14.01 10.46
C ALA A 18 56.81 12.88 10.54
N GLY A 19 55.60 13.13 10.03
CA GLY A 19 54.76 12.11 9.42
C GLY A 19 53.70 11.46 10.32
N ALA A 20 52.57 12.14 10.51
CA ALA A 20 51.33 11.45 10.75
C ALA A 20 50.90 10.73 9.45
N LEU A 21 50.65 9.43 9.51
CA LEU A 21 49.76 8.77 8.55
C LEU A 21 49.03 7.63 9.27
N ALA A 22 47.86 7.96 9.80
CA ALA A 22 46.91 6.96 10.24
C ALA A 22 46.41 6.20 9.00
N LEU A 23 46.78 4.92 8.88
CA LEU A 23 46.22 4.02 7.88
C LEU A 23 44.84 3.57 8.34
N SER A 24 43.84 4.41 8.13
CA SER A 24 42.45 3.99 8.09
C SER A 24 42.19 3.33 6.74
N PHE A 25 42.26 2.00 6.69
CA PHE A 25 41.70 1.25 5.57
C PHE A 25 40.19 1.20 5.77
N GLY A 26 39.49 1.97 4.95
CA GLY A 26 38.04 2.01 4.89
C GLY A 26 37.48 0.63 4.53
N VAL A 27 36.46 0.21 5.28
CA VAL A 27 35.56 -0.84 4.82
C VAL A 27 34.71 -0.20 3.73
N GLU A 28 35.04 -0.48 2.46
CA GLU A 28 34.14 -0.18 1.35
C GLU A 28 32.92 -1.09 1.49
N SER A 29 31.89 -0.55 2.15
CA SER A 29 30.54 -1.09 2.07
C SER A 29 30.11 -0.90 0.62
N THR A 30 30.25 -1.95 -0.19
CA THR A 30 29.48 -2.06 -1.43
C THR A 30 28.02 -2.18 -1.00
N ALA A 31 27.36 -1.03 -0.89
CA ALA A 31 25.91 -0.99 -0.96
C ALA A 31 25.54 -1.63 -2.29
N VAL A 32 25.15 -2.90 -2.24
CA VAL A 32 24.32 -3.49 -3.27
C VAL A 32 23.06 -2.67 -3.26
N ALA A 33 23.00 -1.70 -4.17
CA ALA A 33 21.75 -1.16 -4.63
C ALA A 33 21.01 -2.35 -5.22
N ASP A 34 20.03 -2.85 -4.46
CA ASP A 34 18.97 -3.68 -5.02
C ASP A 34 18.35 -2.85 -6.14
N GLU A 35 18.78 -3.13 -7.37
CA GLU A 35 18.07 -2.77 -8.58
C GLU A 35 16.68 -3.40 -8.43
N VAL A 36 15.73 -2.61 -7.93
CA VAL A 36 14.32 -2.99 -7.80
C VAL A 36 13.78 -3.18 -9.20
N SER A 37 13.99 -4.38 -9.75
CA SER A 37 13.26 -4.87 -10.91
C SER A 37 11.78 -4.58 -10.66
N ALA A 38 11.11 -3.94 -11.62
CA ALA A 38 9.68 -3.62 -11.54
C ALA A 38 8.93 -4.89 -11.11
N THR A 39 8.56 -4.95 -9.84
CA THR A 39 8.06 -6.20 -9.27
C THR A 39 6.72 -6.47 -9.91
N ALA A 40 6.57 -7.67 -10.47
CA ALA A 40 5.37 -8.08 -11.18
C ALA A 40 4.13 -7.78 -10.33
N LYS A 41 3.08 -7.23 -10.97
CA LYS A 41 1.80 -6.98 -10.33
C LYS A 41 1.32 -8.25 -9.61
N PRO A 42 0.99 -8.17 -8.31
CA PRO A 42 0.42 -9.30 -7.59
C PRO A 42 -0.82 -9.84 -8.28
N LYS A 43 -1.07 -11.15 -8.16
CA LYS A 43 -2.29 -11.80 -8.66
C LYS A 43 -3.47 -11.47 -7.73
N PHE A 44 -3.85 -10.20 -7.69
CA PHE A 44 -4.99 -9.72 -6.93
C PHE A 44 -6.25 -10.48 -7.32
N GLN A 45 -6.98 -10.93 -6.32
CA GLN A 45 -8.34 -11.44 -6.49
C GLN A 45 -9.34 -10.29 -6.38
N MET A 46 -10.50 -10.48 -6.99
CA MET A 46 -11.62 -9.58 -6.83
C MET A 46 -12.05 -9.54 -5.35
N PRO A 47 -12.43 -8.39 -4.79
CA PRO A 47 -12.59 -8.24 -3.34
C PRO A 47 -13.93 -8.77 -2.80
N PHE A 48 -14.42 -9.90 -3.33
CA PHE A 48 -15.69 -10.51 -2.98
C PHE A 48 -15.55 -12.02 -2.85
N ALA A 49 -16.47 -12.68 -2.15
CA ALA A 49 -16.40 -14.12 -1.92
C ALA A 49 -16.29 -14.94 -3.22
N CYS A 50 -15.51 -16.02 -3.18
CA CYS A 50 -15.37 -17.01 -4.25
C CYS A 50 -16.72 -17.40 -4.88
N GLY A 51 -16.78 -17.44 -6.22
CA GLY A 51 -17.97 -17.85 -6.99
C GLY A 51 -19.08 -16.80 -7.11
N THR A 52 -18.91 -15.60 -6.55
CA THR A 52 -19.90 -14.51 -6.69
C THR A 52 -19.73 -13.74 -8.00
N HIS A 53 -20.83 -13.20 -8.54
CA HIS A 53 -20.89 -12.55 -9.85
C HIS A 53 -21.09 -11.03 -9.76
N TRP A 54 -20.27 -10.27 -10.48
CA TRP A 54 -20.18 -8.82 -10.36
C TRP A 54 -20.16 -8.12 -11.71
N ARG A 55 -20.70 -6.91 -11.74
CA ARG A 55 -20.55 -5.94 -12.83
C ARG A 55 -19.45 -4.94 -12.44
N LEU A 56 -18.58 -4.64 -13.40
CA LEU A 56 -17.47 -3.70 -13.25
C LEU A 56 -17.68 -2.58 -14.27
N ASP A 57 -17.50 -1.32 -13.85
CA ASP A 57 -17.67 -0.15 -14.70
C ASP A 57 -16.51 0.85 -14.52
N THR A 58 -16.14 1.55 -15.59
CA THR A 58 -15.17 2.67 -15.56
C THR A 58 -15.75 4.03 -15.96
N TYR A 59 -16.97 4.08 -16.51
CA TYR A 59 -17.76 5.26 -16.92
C TYR A 59 -17.11 6.32 -17.83
N ASP A 60 -16.01 6.93 -17.43
CA ASP A 60 -15.32 8.00 -18.14
C ASP A 60 -13.79 7.96 -17.88
N SER A 61 -13.06 8.95 -18.42
CA SER A 61 -11.61 9.02 -18.32
C SER A 61 -11.10 9.47 -16.94
N GLY A 62 -11.94 10.13 -16.14
CA GLY A 62 -11.57 10.57 -14.79
C GLY A 62 -11.72 9.46 -13.75
N HIS A 63 -12.58 8.49 -14.04
CA HIS A 63 -12.81 7.31 -13.22
C HIS A 63 -11.87 6.15 -13.60
N ASN A 64 -11.61 5.91 -14.89
CA ASN A 64 -10.58 4.96 -15.33
C ASN A 64 -9.18 5.39 -14.81
N PRO A 65 -8.33 4.47 -14.30
CA PRO A 65 -8.48 3.01 -14.32
C PRO A 65 -9.08 2.38 -13.06
N ALA A 66 -9.75 3.15 -12.20
CA ALA A 66 -10.52 2.59 -11.10
C ALA A 66 -11.75 1.84 -11.61
N LEU A 67 -12.35 1.02 -10.75
CA LEU A 67 -13.58 0.31 -11.04
C LEU A 67 -14.65 0.62 -10.00
N ASP A 68 -15.87 0.87 -10.45
CA ASP A 68 -17.04 0.75 -9.62
C ASP A 68 -17.60 -0.64 -9.81
N ILE A 69 -17.70 -1.37 -8.70
CA ILE A 69 -18.07 -2.77 -8.71
C ILE A 69 -19.37 -2.98 -7.93
N VAL A 70 -20.32 -3.63 -8.60
CA VAL A 70 -21.65 -3.92 -8.05
C VAL A 70 -22.14 -5.30 -8.38
N VAL A 71 -23.10 -5.78 -7.59
CA VAL A 71 -23.77 -7.05 -7.84
C VAL A 71 -24.40 -7.00 -9.23
N LYS A 72 -24.22 -8.07 -10.01
CA LYS A 72 -24.86 -8.21 -11.33
C LYS A 72 -26.37 -7.97 -11.23
N GLY A 73 -26.89 -7.12 -12.11
CA GLY A 73 -28.33 -6.97 -12.33
C GLY A 73 -29.11 -6.11 -11.33
N ASN A 74 -28.51 -5.45 -10.33
CA ASN A 74 -29.25 -4.52 -9.47
C ASN A 74 -28.38 -3.51 -8.65
N THR A 75 -29.03 -2.47 -8.13
CA THR A 75 -28.56 -1.44 -7.19
C THR A 75 -28.37 -1.93 -5.73
N GLY A 76 -28.44 -3.24 -5.49
CA GLY A 76 -28.49 -3.88 -4.16
C GLY A 76 -27.15 -4.38 -3.61
N SER A 77 -26.05 -3.68 -3.90
CA SER A 77 -24.72 -4.04 -3.38
C SER A 77 -24.51 -3.63 -1.93
N SER A 78 -25.32 -2.69 -1.42
CA SER A 78 -25.22 -2.19 -0.05
C SER A 78 -25.18 -3.33 0.97
N GLY A 79 -24.19 -3.28 1.87
CA GLY A 79 -24.00 -4.27 2.91
C GLY A 79 -23.31 -5.57 2.47
N LYS A 80 -23.00 -5.78 1.18
CA LYS A 80 -22.20 -6.93 0.74
C LYS A 80 -20.78 -6.85 1.30
N ASN A 81 -20.22 -7.98 1.72
CA ASN A 81 -18.87 -8.06 2.27
C ASN A 81 -17.83 -7.63 1.23
N VAL A 82 -16.87 -6.82 1.67
CA VAL A 82 -15.65 -6.49 0.94
C VAL A 82 -14.50 -7.24 1.61
N LEU A 83 -13.74 -7.96 0.80
CA LEU A 83 -12.63 -8.80 1.24
C LEU A 83 -11.30 -8.25 0.69
N ALA A 84 -10.21 -8.45 1.43
CA ALA A 84 -8.88 -8.25 0.87
C ALA A 84 -8.67 -9.24 -0.30
N GLY A 85 -8.18 -8.73 -1.43
CA GLY A 85 -7.93 -9.52 -2.64
C GLY A 85 -6.55 -10.17 -2.68
N TYR A 86 -5.67 -9.82 -1.75
CA TYR A 86 -4.32 -10.36 -1.63
C TYR A 86 -3.77 -10.07 -0.23
N LYS A 87 -2.72 -10.80 0.19
CA LYS A 87 -2.06 -10.56 1.46
C LYS A 87 -1.40 -9.18 1.51
N GLY A 88 -1.38 -8.55 2.67
CA GLY A 88 -0.78 -7.24 2.84
C GLY A 88 -0.88 -6.72 4.27
N LYS A 89 -0.45 -5.48 4.45
CA LYS A 89 -0.58 -4.72 5.69
C LYS A 89 -1.47 -3.52 5.43
N VAL A 90 -2.46 -3.28 6.29
CA VAL A 90 -3.32 -2.10 6.19
C VAL A 90 -2.44 -0.86 6.39
N ALA A 91 -2.35 -0.04 5.35
CA ALA A 91 -1.50 1.14 5.32
C ALA A 91 -2.24 2.34 5.89
N ARG A 92 -3.52 2.50 5.54
CA ARG A 92 -4.37 3.59 6.01
C ARG A 92 -5.82 3.15 6.19
N THR A 93 -6.48 3.71 7.18
CA THR A 93 -7.95 3.66 7.36
C THR A 93 -8.42 5.04 7.74
N PHE A 94 -9.30 5.67 6.96
CA PHE A 94 -9.70 7.04 7.23
C PHE A 94 -11.09 7.39 6.69
N TRP A 95 -11.65 8.48 7.21
CA TRP A 95 -12.80 9.16 6.62
C TRP A 95 -12.33 10.31 5.73
N ASP A 96 -12.94 10.43 4.56
CA ASP A 96 -12.85 11.60 3.69
C ASP A 96 -14.25 12.08 3.27
N ARG A 97 -14.41 13.39 3.10
CA ARG A 97 -15.73 13.98 2.78
C ARG A 97 -16.26 13.53 1.42
N GLY A 98 -15.40 13.36 0.43
CA GLY A 98 -15.76 12.90 -0.92
C GLY A 98 -15.81 11.39 -1.02
N ALA A 99 -14.77 10.73 -0.54
CA ALA A 99 -14.54 9.28 -0.67
C ALA A 99 -15.26 8.42 0.39
N GLY A 100 -15.70 9.02 1.51
CA GLY A 100 -16.38 8.30 2.59
C GLY A 100 -15.40 7.53 3.47
N ASN A 101 -15.78 6.33 3.89
CA ASN A 101 -14.89 5.42 4.61
C ASN A 101 -13.95 4.72 3.61
N VAL A 102 -12.64 4.85 3.84
CA VAL A 102 -11.60 4.34 2.94
C VAL A 102 -10.64 3.44 3.69
N ILE A 103 -10.25 2.34 3.05
CA ILE A 103 -9.17 1.46 3.49
C ILE A 103 -8.14 1.36 2.36
N VAL A 104 -6.86 1.46 2.70
CA VAL A 104 -5.73 1.27 1.78
C VAL A 104 -4.83 0.18 2.32
N ILE A 105 -4.50 -0.81 1.49
CA ILE A 105 -3.69 -1.98 1.87
C ILE A 105 -2.40 -1.96 1.06
N ASN A 106 -1.27 -2.08 1.75
CA ASN A 106 0.06 -2.25 1.16
C ASN A 106 0.36 -3.74 0.98
N HIS A 107 0.65 -4.15 -0.25
CA HIS A 107 0.93 -5.54 -0.60
C HIS A 107 2.43 -5.85 -0.74
N GLY A 108 3.28 -4.87 -0.47
CA GLY A 108 4.72 -4.92 -0.72
C GLY A 108 5.08 -4.51 -2.13
N SER A 109 6.38 -4.28 -2.35
CA SER A 109 6.95 -3.98 -3.67
C SER A 109 6.24 -2.86 -4.45
N GLY A 110 5.79 -1.84 -3.72
CA GLY A 110 5.14 -0.65 -4.28
C GLY A 110 3.68 -0.83 -4.70
N TRP A 111 3.07 -2.01 -4.51
CA TRP A 111 1.68 -2.26 -4.89
C TRP A 111 0.70 -2.05 -3.73
N TYR A 112 -0.40 -1.36 -4.03
CA TYR A 112 -1.47 -1.08 -3.07
C TYR A 112 -2.84 -1.31 -3.69
N THR A 113 -3.82 -1.61 -2.85
CA THR A 113 -5.24 -1.51 -3.21
C THR A 113 -5.94 -0.51 -2.31
N ALA A 114 -6.98 0.11 -2.83
CA ALA A 114 -7.79 1.05 -2.07
C ALA A 114 -9.28 0.79 -2.29
N TYR A 115 -10.05 0.91 -1.20
CA TYR A 115 -11.45 0.52 -1.10
C TYR A 115 -12.24 1.69 -0.55
N TYR A 116 -13.18 2.21 -1.33
CA TYR A 116 -13.88 3.47 -1.07
C TYR A 116 -15.36 3.25 -0.79
N HIS A 117 -16.02 4.33 -0.33
CA HIS A 117 -17.46 4.39 -0.11
C HIS A 117 -18.00 3.34 0.87
N LEU A 118 -17.14 2.77 1.72
CA LEU A 118 -17.51 1.68 2.61
C LEU A 118 -18.61 2.10 3.59
N ARG A 119 -19.54 1.18 3.86
CA ARG A 119 -20.73 1.48 4.68
C ARG A 119 -20.38 1.76 6.13
N ASP A 120 -19.57 0.87 6.70
CA ASP A 120 -19.22 0.90 8.10
C ASP A 120 -17.99 1.80 8.32
N SER A 121 -17.80 2.26 9.56
CA SER A 121 -16.63 3.06 9.92
C SER A 121 -15.33 2.37 9.48
N HIS A 122 -14.42 3.15 8.90
CA HIS A 122 -13.17 2.69 8.26
C HIS A 122 -12.25 1.88 9.18
N ASP A 123 -12.39 2.03 10.50
CA ASP A 123 -11.61 1.38 11.56
C ASP A 123 -12.32 0.18 12.21
N ARG A 124 -13.52 -0.19 11.73
CA ARG A 124 -14.36 -1.19 12.39
C ARG A 124 -13.89 -2.65 12.19
N TYR A 125 -13.38 -2.99 11.02
CA TYR A 125 -13.00 -4.38 10.67
C TYR A 125 -11.50 -4.60 10.73
N VAL A 126 -10.74 -3.57 10.37
CA VAL A 126 -9.28 -3.56 10.36
C VAL A 126 -8.80 -2.16 10.71
N GLN A 127 -7.58 -2.06 11.23
CA GLN A 127 -6.92 -0.83 11.63
C GLN A 127 -5.56 -0.69 10.93
N GLU A 128 -5.02 0.52 10.90
CA GLU A 128 -3.66 0.75 10.39
C GLU A 128 -2.64 -0.14 11.09
N GLY A 129 -1.86 -0.88 10.29
CA GLY A 129 -0.86 -1.82 10.79
C GLY A 129 -1.34 -3.28 10.88
N ASP A 130 -2.63 -3.57 10.73
CA ASP A 130 -3.12 -4.95 10.70
C ASP A 130 -2.59 -5.70 9.47
N ASN A 131 -2.28 -6.98 9.66
CA ASN A 131 -1.97 -7.87 8.54
C ASN A 131 -3.26 -8.54 8.04
N VAL A 132 -3.40 -8.62 6.73
CA VAL A 132 -4.52 -9.29 6.07
C VAL A 132 -4.00 -10.35 5.10
N VAL A 133 -4.85 -11.34 4.81
CA VAL A 133 -4.66 -12.31 3.73
C VAL A 133 -5.81 -12.19 2.74
N ALA A 134 -5.69 -12.85 1.58
CA ALA A 134 -6.83 -12.96 0.68
C ALA A 134 -8.04 -13.55 1.43
N GLY A 135 -9.22 -12.97 1.21
CA GLY A 135 -10.46 -13.38 1.87
C GLY A 135 -10.71 -12.76 3.25
N THR A 136 -9.73 -12.06 3.87
CA THR A 136 -9.98 -11.32 5.11
C THR A 136 -11.06 -10.25 4.89
N GLY A 137 -12.12 -10.26 5.70
CA GLY A 137 -13.17 -9.23 5.63
C GLY A 137 -12.65 -7.87 6.11
N ILE A 138 -12.82 -6.84 5.28
CA ILE A 138 -12.32 -5.48 5.56
C ILE A 138 -13.45 -4.45 5.64
N GLY A 139 -14.68 -4.81 5.28
CA GLY A 139 -15.83 -3.93 5.41
C GLY A 139 -17.02 -4.40 4.61
N HIS A 140 -17.95 -3.48 4.39
CA HIS A 140 -19.12 -3.69 3.56
C HIS A 140 -19.25 -2.58 2.52
N ILE A 141 -19.76 -2.93 1.34
CA ILE A 141 -20.14 -1.96 0.31
C ILE A 141 -21.16 -0.98 0.92
N GLY A 142 -20.93 0.32 0.68
CA GLY A 142 -21.82 1.39 1.09
C GLY A 142 -21.95 2.47 0.03
N ALA A 143 -22.44 3.62 0.46
CA ALA A 143 -22.60 4.84 -0.33
C ALA A 143 -22.10 6.05 0.48
N THR A 144 -21.03 5.87 1.26
CA THR A 144 -20.49 6.95 2.09
C THR A 144 -19.64 7.90 1.25
N GLY A 145 -19.57 9.16 1.68
CA GLY A 145 -18.86 10.21 0.94
C GLY A 145 -19.69 10.83 -0.18
N ALA A 146 -19.49 12.13 -0.41
CA ALA A 146 -20.27 12.91 -1.37
C ALA A 146 -20.10 12.43 -2.83
N ASN A 147 -18.94 11.87 -3.18
CA ASN A 147 -18.64 11.43 -4.54
C ASN A 147 -19.31 10.09 -4.88
N SER A 148 -19.84 9.36 -3.89
CA SER A 148 -20.62 8.13 -4.13
C SER A 148 -21.93 8.38 -4.88
N GLY A 149 -22.38 9.64 -4.97
CA GLY A 149 -23.68 10.00 -5.56
C GLY A 149 -24.88 9.44 -4.78
N GLY A 150 -24.69 9.00 -3.53
CA GLY A 150 -25.74 8.40 -2.71
C GLY A 150 -26.16 6.99 -3.15
N TRP A 151 -25.41 6.36 -4.06
CA TRP A 151 -25.69 5.01 -4.54
C TRP A 151 -24.60 4.02 -4.08
N ALA A 152 -25.02 2.81 -3.72
CA ALA A 152 -24.12 1.85 -3.09
C ALA A 152 -23.31 1.01 -4.08
N HIS A 153 -21.98 1.18 -4.03
CA HIS A 153 -21.00 0.47 -4.85
C HIS A 153 -19.64 0.43 -4.16
N LEU A 154 -18.76 -0.46 -4.61
CA LEU A 154 -17.36 -0.38 -4.24
C LEU A 154 -16.60 0.36 -5.33
N HIS A 155 -16.08 1.54 -5.02
CA HIS A 155 -15.01 2.13 -5.83
C HIS A 155 -13.69 1.49 -5.40
N TYR A 156 -13.04 0.84 -6.36
CA TYR A 156 -11.87 -0.01 -6.15
C TYR A 156 -10.72 0.42 -7.04
N GLU A 157 -9.53 0.48 -6.45
CA GLU A 157 -8.32 0.86 -7.16
C GLU A 157 -7.18 -0.11 -6.90
N GLN A 158 -6.35 -0.29 -7.92
CA GLN A 158 -4.96 -0.74 -7.76
C GLN A 158 -4.05 0.45 -8.00
N ARG A 159 -3.03 0.59 -7.15
CA ARG A 159 -2.06 1.69 -7.25
C ARG A 159 -0.65 1.16 -7.21
N TYR A 160 0.26 1.87 -7.87
CA TYR A 160 1.68 1.56 -7.83
C TYR A 160 2.50 2.80 -7.51
N LYS A 161 3.34 2.69 -6.47
CA LYS A 161 4.33 3.69 -6.14
C LYS A 161 5.51 3.05 -5.44
N ALA A 162 6.68 3.14 -6.06
CA ALA A 162 7.90 2.53 -5.52
C ALA A 162 8.24 3.04 -4.11
N ASN A 163 8.05 4.34 -3.87
CA ASN A 163 8.39 4.99 -2.61
C ASN A 163 7.25 5.87 -2.09
N GLY A 164 6.88 5.68 -0.81
CA GLY A 164 5.81 6.43 -0.13
C GLY A 164 4.42 5.82 -0.29
N ILE A 165 3.41 6.52 0.25
CA ILE A 165 2.01 6.11 0.18
C ILE A 165 1.39 6.66 -1.12
N PRO A 166 0.70 5.84 -1.92
CA PRO A 166 0.14 6.29 -3.18
C PRO A 166 -1.14 7.13 -3.00
N THR A 167 -1.35 8.05 -3.93
CA THR A 167 -2.58 8.84 -4.07
C THR A 167 -3.40 8.35 -5.28
N GLU A 168 -4.51 8.99 -5.57
CA GLU A 168 -5.32 8.71 -6.77
C GLU A 168 -4.56 8.94 -8.08
N ALA A 169 -3.50 9.75 -8.08
CA ALA A 169 -2.65 9.98 -9.25
C ALA A 169 -1.78 8.76 -9.60
N ASP A 170 -1.59 7.85 -8.64
CA ASP A 170 -0.75 6.64 -8.77
C ASP A 170 -1.60 5.41 -9.17
N ARG A 171 -2.81 5.63 -9.71
CA ARG A 171 -3.73 4.57 -10.16
C ARG A 171 -3.17 3.79 -11.35
N GLU A 172 -3.35 2.49 -11.31
CA GLU A 172 -2.96 1.55 -12.36
C GLU A 172 -4.16 0.74 -12.85
N ALA A 173 -4.11 0.28 -14.10
CA ALA A 173 -5.10 -0.60 -14.69
C ALA A 173 -5.44 -1.77 -13.76
N VAL A 174 -6.70 -1.93 -13.34
CA VAL A 174 -7.07 -3.03 -12.43
C VAL A 174 -6.88 -4.37 -13.13
N HIS A 175 -6.23 -5.31 -12.46
CA HIS A 175 -6.15 -6.70 -12.91
C HIS A 175 -6.67 -7.63 -11.83
N PHE A 176 -7.57 -8.55 -12.19
CA PHE A 176 -7.97 -9.66 -11.32
C PHE A 176 -7.48 -10.97 -11.91
N ASN A 177 -6.70 -11.72 -11.13
CA ASN A 177 -6.04 -12.95 -11.56
C ASN A 177 -5.30 -12.83 -12.91
N GLY A 178 -4.67 -11.68 -13.16
CA GLY A 178 -3.95 -11.39 -14.41
C GLY A 178 -4.81 -10.86 -15.56
N THR A 179 -6.14 -10.95 -15.49
CA THR A 179 -7.04 -10.34 -16.48
C THR A 179 -7.18 -8.85 -16.21
N LYS A 180 -6.91 -8.02 -17.22
CA LYS A 180 -7.02 -6.56 -17.14
C LYS A 180 -8.47 -6.09 -17.33
N TYR A 181 -8.90 -5.14 -16.50
CA TYR A 181 -10.17 -4.43 -16.56
C TYR A 181 -9.88 -2.93 -16.53
N SER A 182 -9.83 -2.30 -17.70
CA SER A 182 -9.55 -0.88 -17.88
C SER A 182 -9.97 -0.45 -19.28
N GLY A 183 -10.18 0.84 -19.48
CA GLY A 183 -10.71 1.47 -20.68
C GLY A 183 -11.70 2.55 -20.29
N THR A 184 -11.91 3.55 -21.12
CA THR A 184 -12.85 4.64 -20.86
C THR A 184 -14.27 4.19 -21.21
N GLY A 185 -15.21 4.26 -20.27
CA GLY A 185 -16.62 3.94 -20.53
C GLY A 185 -16.90 2.45 -20.76
N GLU A 186 -16.08 1.58 -20.19
CA GLU A 186 -16.22 0.13 -20.31
C GLU A 186 -17.14 -0.44 -19.23
N THR A 187 -17.86 -1.50 -19.58
CA THR A 187 -18.68 -2.28 -18.65
C THR A 187 -18.48 -3.77 -18.89
N TRP A 188 -18.07 -4.50 -17.84
CA TRP A 188 -18.06 -5.95 -17.82
C TRP A 188 -19.26 -6.44 -17.02
N LYS A 189 -20.26 -7.00 -17.72
CA LYS A 189 -21.58 -7.30 -17.15
C LYS A 189 -21.61 -8.48 -16.19
N ASP A 190 -20.63 -9.37 -16.28
CA ASP A 190 -20.58 -10.60 -15.50
C ASP A 190 -19.15 -11.10 -15.33
N VAL A 191 -18.58 -10.84 -14.16
CA VAL A 191 -17.24 -11.28 -13.78
C VAL A 191 -17.32 -12.05 -12.46
N VAL A 192 -16.73 -13.23 -12.44
CA VAL A 192 -16.73 -14.12 -11.28
C VAL A 192 -15.55 -13.78 -10.37
N SER A 193 -15.80 -13.61 -9.07
CA SER A 193 -14.75 -13.52 -8.08
C SER A 193 -14.15 -14.90 -7.79
N ASN A 194 -12.82 -14.99 -7.78
CA ASN A 194 -12.06 -16.19 -7.44
C ASN A 194 -11.27 -16.02 -6.13
N ASN A 195 -11.75 -15.15 -5.22
CA ASN A 195 -11.15 -14.96 -3.90
C ASN A 195 -11.58 -16.08 -2.95
N CYS A 196 -10.89 -17.21 -3.13
CA CYS A 196 -10.88 -18.39 -2.29
C CYS A 196 -9.47 -18.45 -1.65
#